data_AF-A0A850VTA1-F1
#
_entry.id   AF-A0A850VTA1-F1
#
_cell.length_a   1.000
_cell.length_b   1.000
_cell.length_c   1.000
_cell.angle_alpha   90.00
_cell.angle_beta   90.00
_cell.angle_gamma   90.00
#
_symmetry.space_group_name_H-M   'P 1'
#
loop_
_entity.id
_entity.type
_entity.pdbx_description
1 polymer ?
#
loop_
_entity_poly.entity_id
_entity_poly.type
_entity_poly.pdbx_seq_one_letter_code
_entity_poly.pdbx_strand_id
1 'polypeptide(L)'
;TPEEKELDESRREVIQILKDLKQKHPEKELEQLVEMANYYALLHQQKSRAFYRIQATRMMTGAGNILKKHVAEFSKRSSTLLEVPSDAEEETCSRIFFEPCLYHCLENCGSVTLSVACQHGAEANHTFYVDYKTEDGSAKAGSDYEYSEGTLIFKPGETQKELKIGIIDDDIFEEDEHFFVRLLNLRVGDAEGMFEADSAEHPKGRLVAPLVATVTILDDDHAGIFTFQDRLLHVSECQGTVEVKVVRSSGARGTVLLPYRTVEGTARGGGVHYEDACGELEFRNDETADGGMERWLERRVDGQMDRWMDGQMDGQTDGWRDGGMEADGDRKLSAEEEEARRIAEMGKPVLGENCKLEVIIEESYDFKNTVDKLIKKTNLAMVIGTHSWREQFLEAITVSAGEEEEEEDGREERLPSCFDYVMHFLTVFWKVLFACVPPTEYCNGWACFGVSILLIGVLTALIGDLAAHFGCTVGLKDSVNAVVFVALGTSIPDTFASKVAALQDQCADASIGNVTGSNAVNVFLGLGVAWSVAAIYWAAQGRDFEVQTGTLAFSVTLFTIFAFVCISVLMYRRRPHIGGELGGPRTPKLLTAGLFLGLWLLYILFASLEAYCHIKGF
;
A
#
# COMPACT_ATOMS: atom_id res chain seq x y z
N THR A 1 28.69 -1.30 -2.59
CA THR A 1 29.32 0.00 -2.89
C THR A 1 28.84 1.03 -1.88
N PRO A 2 29.32 2.29 -1.87
CA PRO A 2 28.73 3.35 -1.07
C PRO A 2 27.25 3.59 -1.42
N GLU A 3 26.94 3.61 -2.72
CA GLU A 3 25.57 3.76 -3.25
C GLU A 3 24.62 2.66 -2.76
N GLU A 4 25.06 1.39 -2.71
CA GLU A 4 24.27 0.29 -2.14
C GLU A 4 23.96 0.50 -0.64
N LYS A 5 24.86 1.15 0.12
CA LYS A 5 24.62 1.44 1.54
C LYS A 5 23.61 2.58 1.73
N GLU A 6 23.75 3.66 0.98
CA GLU A 6 22.80 4.79 1.02
C GLU A 6 21.39 4.33 0.59
N LEU A 7 21.30 3.41 -0.37
CA LEU A 7 20.05 2.85 -0.86
C LEU A 7 19.41 1.90 0.18
N ASP A 8 20.20 1.10 0.90
CA ASP A 8 19.71 0.27 2.02
C ASP A 8 19.34 1.09 3.27
N GLU A 9 20.04 2.19 3.56
CA GLU A 9 19.63 3.14 4.61
C GLU A 9 18.31 3.82 4.26
N SER A 10 18.17 4.31 3.01
CA SER A 10 16.93 4.87 2.49
C SER A 10 15.76 3.89 2.54
N ARG A 11 16.01 2.60 2.25
CA ARG A 11 15.01 1.52 2.40
C ARG A 11 14.54 1.39 3.84
N ARG A 12 15.46 1.34 4.81
CA ARG A 12 15.12 1.20 6.23
C ARG A 12 14.27 2.36 6.74
N GLU A 13 14.57 3.59 6.33
CA GLU A 13 13.77 4.76 6.68
C GLU A 13 12.35 4.69 6.13
N VAL A 14 12.18 4.36 4.84
CA VAL A 14 10.84 4.21 4.21
C VAL A 14 10.04 3.09 4.87
N ILE A 15 10.68 1.96 5.20
CA ILE A 15 10.04 0.84 5.92
C ILE A 15 9.58 1.26 7.32
N GLN A 16 10.40 2.03 8.03
CA GLN A 16 10.06 2.50 9.38
C GLN A 16 8.90 3.51 9.34
N ILE A 17 8.88 4.42 8.37
CA ILE A 17 7.76 5.35 8.13
C ILE A 17 6.45 4.59 7.84
N LEU A 18 6.49 3.56 6.98
CA LEU A 18 5.33 2.72 6.69
C LEU A 18 4.81 1.96 7.91
N LYS A 19 5.71 1.43 8.76
CA LYS A 19 5.34 0.71 9.99
C LYS A 19 4.72 1.65 11.04
N ASP A 20 5.28 2.85 11.22
CA ASP A 20 4.70 3.89 12.10
C ASP A 20 3.34 4.37 11.60
N LEU A 21 3.15 4.50 10.28
CA LEU A 21 1.87 4.87 9.67
C LEU A 21 0.81 3.77 9.86
N LYS A 22 1.16 2.49 9.66
CA LYS A 22 0.25 1.36 9.89
C LYS A 22 -0.14 1.23 11.37
N GLN A 23 0.76 1.55 12.30
CA GLN A 23 0.44 1.59 13.75
C GLN A 23 -0.48 2.76 14.13
N LYS A 24 -0.36 3.92 13.46
CA LYS A 24 -1.21 5.09 13.69
C LYS A 24 -2.57 5.04 12.98
N HIS A 25 -2.64 4.30 11.87
CA HIS A 25 -3.82 4.17 11.01
C HIS A 25 -4.10 2.71 10.64
N PRO A 26 -4.44 1.83 11.61
CA PRO A 26 -4.80 0.44 11.33
C PRO A 26 -6.05 0.30 10.45
N GLU A 27 -6.89 1.34 10.36
CA GLU A 27 -8.11 1.39 9.56
C GLU A 27 -7.90 1.65 8.06
N LYS A 28 -6.68 2.02 7.64
CA LYS A 28 -6.41 2.42 6.25
C LYS A 28 -5.84 1.27 5.41
N GLU A 29 -6.33 1.18 4.18
CA GLU A 29 -5.84 0.21 3.20
C GLU A 29 -4.36 0.45 2.85
N LEU A 30 -3.69 -0.61 2.38
CA LEU A 30 -2.26 -0.58 2.07
C LEU A 30 -1.90 0.51 1.06
N GLU A 31 -2.73 0.77 0.05
CA GLU A 31 -2.50 1.84 -0.93
C GLU A 31 -2.51 3.24 -0.28
N GLN A 32 -3.41 3.50 0.67
CA GLN A 32 -3.51 4.77 1.38
C GLN A 32 -2.32 4.98 2.33
N LEU A 33 -1.87 3.91 3.00
CA LEU A 33 -0.65 3.94 3.83
C LEU A 33 0.60 4.22 2.99
N VAL A 34 0.65 3.66 1.78
CA VAL A 34 1.72 3.89 0.78
C VAL A 34 1.69 5.32 0.24
N GLU A 35 0.51 5.90 0.03
CA GLU A 35 0.35 7.31 -0.34
C GLU A 35 0.86 8.24 0.78
N MET A 36 0.45 8.00 2.02
CA MET A 36 0.94 8.75 3.18
C MET A 36 2.46 8.59 3.34
N ALA A 37 3.02 7.40 3.15
CA ALA A 37 4.47 7.16 3.22
C ALA A 37 5.26 7.91 2.14
N ASN A 38 4.74 7.96 0.90
CA ASN A 38 5.33 8.78 -0.17
C ASN A 38 5.40 10.27 0.23
N TYR A 39 4.30 10.80 0.77
CA TYR A 39 4.25 12.20 1.23
C TYR A 39 5.23 12.46 2.38
N TYR A 40 5.28 11.57 3.38
CA TYR A 40 6.22 11.68 4.50
C TYR A 40 7.69 11.58 4.07
N ALA A 41 8.02 10.70 3.11
CA ALA A 41 9.35 10.57 2.55
C ALA A 41 9.77 11.85 1.79
N LEU A 42 8.91 12.39 0.92
CA LEU A 42 9.15 13.65 0.20
C LEU A 42 9.28 14.87 1.14
N LEU A 43 8.63 14.83 2.31
CA LEU A 43 8.77 15.87 3.33
C LEU A 43 10.14 15.86 4.02
N HIS A 44 10.70 14.69 4.28
CA HIS A 44 11.97 14.50 5.00
C HIS A 44 13.20 14.51 4.09
N GLN A 45 13.04 14.23 2.79
CA GLN A 45 14.12 14.33 1.80
C GLN A 45 14.68 15.76 1.72
N GLN A 46 16.00 15.90 1.55
CA GLN A 46 16.64 17.22 1.43
C GLN A 46 16.13 17.96 0.18
N LYS A 47 15.53 19.14 0.40
CA LYS A 47 14.90 19.95 -0.64
C LYS A 47 15.90 20.87 -1.32
N SER A 48 15.80 20.98 -2.64
CA SER A 48 16.67 21.87 -3.41
C SER A 48 16.29 23.35 -3.24
N ARG A 49 17.23 24.27 -3.47
CA ARG A 49 16.95 25.72 -3.52
C ARG A 49 15.86 26.07 -4.56
N ALA A 50 15.79 25.33 -5.66
CA ALA A 50 14.76 25.51 -6.69
C ALA A 50 13.37 25.18 -6.15
N PHE A 51 13.23 24.09 -5.38
CA PHE A 51 11.97 23.70 -4.73
C PHE A 51 11.39 24.84 -3.88
N TYR A 52 12.18 25.41 -2.95
CA TYR A 52 11.71 26.49 -2.08
C TYR A 52 11.31 27.77 -2.84
N ARG A 53 12.06 28.15 -3.90
CA ARG A 53 11.70 29.29 -4.76
C ARG A 53 10.39 29.05 -5.53
N ILE A 54 10.20 27.84 -6.04
CA ILE A 54 8.98 27.45 -6.77
C ILE A 54 7.79 27.39 -5.81
N GLN A 55 7.91 26.76 -4.65
CA GLN A 55 6.84 26.74 -3.63
C GLN A 55 6.46 28.15 -3.17
N ALA A 56 7.44 29.02 -2.88
CA ALA A 56 7.16 30.41 -2.51
C ALA A 56 6.41 31.17 -3.63
N THR A 57 6.82 31.01 -4.89
CA THR A 57 6.14 31.62 -6.04
C THR A 57 4.73 31.08 -6.23
N ARG A 58 4.52 29.77 -6.06
CA ARG A 58 3.19 29.13 -6.14
C ARG A 58 2.24 29.65 -5.06
N MET A 59 2.72 29.79 -3.82
CA MET A 59 1.94 30.39 -2.72
C MET A 59 1.57 31.85 -3.01
N MET A 60 2.50 32.65 -3.56
CA MET A 60 2.21 34.04 -3.94
C MET A 60 1.26 34.18 -5.15
N THR A 61 1.00 33.12 -5.91
CA THR A 61 0.23 33.14 -7.18
C THR A 61 -1.04 32.26 -7.14
N GLY A 62 -1.48 31.83 -5.94
CA GLY A 62 -2.69 31.02 -5.76
C GLY A 62 -2.62 29.63 -6.40
N ALA A 63 -1.43 29.04 -6.47
CA ALA A 63 -1.15 27.73 -7.09
C ALA A 63 -0.83 26.61 -6.08
N GLY A 64 -1.07 26.84 -4.79
CA GLY A 64 -0.98 25.83 -3.71
C GLY A 64 0.39 25.19 -3.47
N ASN A 65 0.43 24.22 -2.54
CA ASN A 65 1.62 23.42 -2.25
C ASN A 65 1.82 22.31 -3.32
N ILE A 66 3.02 22.28 -3.90
CA ILE A 66 3.44 21.33 -4.94
C ILE A 66 3.42 19.86 -4.48
N LEU A 67 3.73 19.59 -3.21
CA LEU A 67 3.75 18.22 -2.67
C LEU A 67 2.35 17.62 -2.56
N LYS A 68 1.38 18.39 -2.05
CA LYS A 68 -0.02 17.94 -1.92
C LYS A 68 -0.66 17.68 -3.30
N LYS A 69 -0.33 18.49 -4.32
CA LYS A 69 -0.79 18.29 -5.70
C LYS A 69 -0.35 16.93 -6.28
N HIS A 70 0.96 16.62 -6.19
CA HIS A 70 1.52 15.40 -6.78
C HIS A 70 0.93 14.12 -6.16
N VAL A 71 0.61 14.16 -4.87
CA VAL A 71 -0.11 13.09 -4.16
C VAL A 71 -1.52 12.90 -4.75
N ALA A 72 -2.31 13.97 -4.85
CA ALA A 72 -3.67 13.93 -5.39
C ALA A 72 -3.76 13.52 -6.88
N GLU A 73 -2.74 13.80 -7.70
CA GLU A 73 -2.65 13.32 -9.09
C GLU A 73 -2.31 11.83 -9.20
N PHE A 74 -1.55 11.27 -8.24
CA PHE A 74 -1.24 9.85 -8.21
C PHE A 74 -2.47 9.00 -7.90
N SER A 75 -3.25 9.39 -6.87
CA SER A 75 -4.50 8.74 -6.48
C SER A 75 -5.48 8.59 -7.65
N LYS A 76 -5.66 9.64 -8.46
CA LYS A 76 -6.53 9.67 -9.64
C LYS A 76 -6.10 8.74 -10.79
N ARG A 77 -4.88 8.19 -10.75
CA ARG A 77 -4.32 7.33 -11.81
C ARG A 77 -4.36 5.83 -11.49
N SER A 78 -4.58 5.46 -10.23
CA SER A 78 -4.67 4.05 -9.80
C SER A 78 -6.01 3.42 -10.21
N SER A 79 -7.10 4.19 -10.16
CA SER A 79 -8.49 3.72 -10.26
C SER A 79 -8.97 3.28 -11.66
N THR A 80 -8.12 3.26 -12.69
CA THR A 80 -8.55 3.14 -14.10
C THR A 80 -8.13 1.83 -14.79
N LEU A 81 -7.79 0.76 -14.05
CA LEU A 81 -7.10 -0.42 -14.60
C LEU A 81 -7.74 -1.81 -14.40
N LEU A 82 -9.02 -1.89 -14.02
CA LEU A 82 -9.72 -3.18 -13.81
C LEU A 82 -11.06 -3.27 -14.56
N GLU A 83 -11.06 -3.86 -15.75
CA GLU A 83 -12.22 -4.54 -16.37
C GLU A 83 -11.80 -5.30 -17.66
N VAL A 84 -11.97 -6.62 -17.70
CA VAL A 84 -11.84 -7.50 -18.89
C VAL A 84 -12.84 -8.67 -18.75
N PRO A 85 -13.57 -9.10 -19.81
CA PRO A 85 -14.70 -10.02 -19.71
C PRO A 85 -14.37 -11.51 -20.03
N SER A 86 -15.35 -12.40 -19.87
CA SER A 86 -15.26 -13.86 -20.12
C SER A 86 -16.19 -14.34 -21.24
N ASP A 87 -15.71 -15.22 -22.12
CA ASP A 87 -16.46 -15.83 -23.23
C ASP A 87 -17.17 -17.16 -22.85
N ALA A 88 -18.23 -17.54 -23.59
CA ALA A 88 -18.89 -18.86 -23.47
C ALA A 88 -19.64 -19.31 -24.74
N GLU A 89 -19.30 -20.52 -25.23
CA GLU A 89 -19.98 -21.37 -26.25
C GLU A 89 -19.60 -22.85 -25.92
N GLU A 90 -20.35 -23.94 -26.15
CA GLU A 90 -21.73 -24.23 -26.61
C GLU A 90 -22.18 -25.59 -25.95
N GLU A 91 -23.38 -26.12 -26.23
CA GLU A 91 -23.69 -27.56 -26.52
C GLU A 91 -25.18 -27.92 -26.34
N THR A 92 -25.71 -28.77 -27.24
CA THR A 92 -27.16 -28.91 -27.50
C THR A 92 -27.86 -30.20 -27.02
N CYS A 93 -27.16 -31.17 -26.41
CA CYS A 93 -27.76 -32.47 -26.01
C CYS A 93 -27.77 -32.71 -24.48
N SER A 94 -28.79 -33.42 -23.97
CA SER A 94 -28.90 -33.71 -22.53
C SER A 94 -27.91 -34.81 -22.07
N ARG A 95 -27.27 -34.59 -20.93
CA ARG A 95 -26.23 -35.45 -20.33
C ARG A 95 -26.61 -35.85 -18.92
N ILE A 96 -26.55 -37.15 -18.63
CA ILE A 96 -26.80 -37.69 -17.27
C ILE A 96 -25.57 -38.42 -16.76
N PHE A 97 -25.13 -38.08 -15.55
CA PHE A 97 -23.90 -38.57 -14.92
C PHE A 97 -23.96 -38.41 -13.38
N PHE A 98 -23.06 -39.07 -12.66
CA PHE A 98 -22.89 -38.87 -11.22
C PHE A 98 -22.15 -37.56 -10.91
N GLU A 99 -22.68 -36.74 -10.01
CA GLU A 99 -22.02 -35.50 -9.57
C GLU A 99 -22.21 -35.29 -8.06
N PRO A 100 -21.17 -35.55 -7.23
CA PRO A 100 -19.85 -36.11 -7.55
C PRO A 100 -19.90 -37.62 -7.89
N CYS A 101 -18.74 -38.22 -8.19
CA CYS A 101 -18.59 -39.67 -8.44
C CYS A 101 -17.74 -40.42 -7.41
N LEU A 102 -17.31 -39.72 -6.36
CA LEU A 102 -16.60 -40.28 -5.24
C LEU A 102 -17.21 -39.66 -3.98
N TYR A 103 -17.62 -40.53 -3.06
CA TYR A 103 -18.32 -40.19 -1.84
C TYR A 103 -17.61 -40.83 -0.66
N HIS A 104 -17.53 -40.11 0.44
CA HIS A 104 -17.10 -40.62 1.72
C HIS A 104 -18.26 -40.47 2.70
N CYS A 105 -18.53 -41.51 3.47
CA CYS A 105 -19.45 -41.48 4.61
C CYS A 105 -18.75 -42.10 5.81
N LEU A 106 -19.02 -41.55 6.99
CA LEU A 106 -18.73 -42.26 8.24
C LEU A 106 -19.72 -43.41 8.37
N GLU A 107 -19.32 -44.46 9.06
CA GLU A 107 -20.16 -45.61 9.36
C GLU A 107 -21.46 -45.18 10.08
N ASN A 108 -21.31 -44.33 11.10
CA ASN A 108 -22.41 -43.75 11.89
C ASN A 108 -23.41 -42.86 11.12
N CYS A 109 -23.22 -42.61 9.82
CA CYS A 109 -24.08 -41.69 9.07
C CYS A 109 -25.48 -42.26 8.78
N GLY A 110 -25.66 -43.58 8.92
CA GLY A 110 -26.92 -44.34 8.76
C GLY A 110 -27.49 -44.39 7.32
N SER A 111 -27.28 -43.36 6.50
CA SER A 111 -27.48 -43.43 5.06
C SER A 111 -26.67 -42.39 4.29
N VAL A 112 -26.03 -42.81 3.20
CA VAL A 112 -25.35 -41.93 2.25
C VAL A 112 -26.33 -41.44 1.18
N THR A 113 -26.26 -40.17 0.80
CA THR A 113 -27.08 -39.58 -0.27
C THR A 113 -26.22 -39.25 -1.49
N LEU A 114 -26.47 -39.93 -2.60
CA LEU A 114 -25.78 -39.79 -3.88
C LEU A 114 -26.59 -38.89 -4.82
N SER A 115 -25.93 -38.02 -5.58
CA SER A 115 -26.57 -37.11 -6.53
C SER A 115 -26.26 -37.51 -7.98
N VAL A 116 -27.31 -37.56 -8.79
CA VAL A 116 -27.24 -37.79 -10.24
C VAL A 116 -27.76 -36.56 -10.96
N ALA A 117 -26.88 -35.91 -11.72
CA ALA A 117 -27.17 -34.69 -12.45
C ALA A 117 -27.74 -34.98 -13.84
N CYS A 118 -28.62 -34.11 -14.33
CA CYS A 118 -29.17 -34.09 -15.67
C CYS A 118 -28.98 -32.68 -16.27
N GLN A 119 -27.84 -32.48 -16.94
CA GLN A 119 -27.59 -31.27 -17.71
C GLN A 119 -28.46 -31.32 -18.97
N HIS A 120 -29.43 -30.42 -19.09
CA HIS A 120 -30.37 -30.41 -20.22
C HIS A 120 -29.75 -29.73 -21.46
N GLY A 121 -29.98 -30.33 -22.63
CA GLY A 121 -29.71 -29.69 -23.92
C GLY A 121 -30.79 -28.67 -24.30
N ALA A 122 -30.68 -28.11 -25.51
CA ALA A 122 -31.56 -27.03 -25.98
C ALA A 122 -33.06 -27.44 -26.15
N GLU A 123 -33.34 -28.75 -26.19
CA GLU A 123 -34.69 -29.32 -26.32
C GLU A 123 -35.15 -30.02 -25.02
N ALA A 124 -35.43 -29.22 -23.99
CA ALA A 124 -35.65 -29.67 -22.60
C ALA A 124 -37.07 -30.23 -22.29
N ASN A 125 -37.65 -31.08 -23.16
CA ASN A 125 -39.06 -31.48 -23.07
C ASN A 125 -39.32 -33.02 -23.01
N HIS A 126 -38.33 -33.80 -22.56
CA HIS A 126 -38.40 -35.27 -22.47
C HIS A 126 -38.22 -35.79 -21.03
N THR A 127 -38.85 -36.92 -20.71
CA THR A 127 -38.65 -37.63 -19.44
C THR A 127 -37.56 -38.69 -19.62
N PHE A 128 -36.56 -38.69 -18.75
CA PHE A 128 -35.48 -39.69 -18.73
C PHE A 128 -35.65 -40.66 -17.57
N TYR A 129 -35.54 -41.96 -17.85
CA TYR A 129 -35.55 -43.04 -16.87
C TYR A 129 -34.16 -43.68 -16.84
N VAL A 130 -33.50 -43.74 -15.68
CA VAL A 130 -32.16 -44.32 -15.51
C VAL A 130 -32.19 -45.33 -14.39
N ASP A 131 -31.78 -46.56 -14.65
CA ASP A 131 -31.70 -47.59 -13.62
C ASP A 131 -30.38 -47.44 -12.83
N TYR A 132 -30.40 -47.80 -11.55
CA TYR A 132 -29.20 -47.88 -10.71
C TYR A 132 -29.16 -49.20 -9.94
N LYS A 133 -27.95 -49.60 -9.54
CA LYS A 133 -27.72 -50.73 -8.63
C LYS A 133 -26.42 -50.55 -7.82
N THR A 134 -26.36 -51.15 -6.63
CA THR A 134 -25.13 -51.33 -5.85
C THR A 134 -24.33 -52.56 -6.29
N GLU A 135 -23.01 -52.52 -6.12
CA GLU A 135 -22.07 -53.65 -6.29
C GLU A 135 -21.01 -53.62 -5.18
N ASP A 136 -20.75 -54.78 -4.56
CA ASP A 136 -19.75 -54.93 -3.49
C ASP A 136 -18.32 -54.60 -3.95
N GLY A 137 -17.52 -54.04 -3.04
CA GLY A 137 -16.07 -53.85 -3.19
C GLY A 137 -15.31 -54.61 -2.10
N SER A 138 -14.62 -53.90 -1.20
CA SER A 138 -14.25 -54.48 0.10
C SER A 138 -15.49 -54.60 1.00
N ALA A 139 -16.32 -53.56 1.05
CA ALA A 139 -17.65 -53.57 1.65
C ALA A 139 -18.58 -54.63 1.01
N LYS A 140 -19.42 -55.23 1.85
CA LYS A 140 -20.39 -56.29 1.58
C LYS A 140 -21.80 -55.85 1.99
N ALA A 141 -22.74 -56.05 1.08
CA ALA A 141 -24.14 -55.82 1.38
C ALA A 141 -24.62 -56.73 2.54
N GLY A 142 -25.07 -56.10 3.63
CA GLY A 142 -25.65 -56.76 4.81
C GLY A 142 -24.73 -56.88 6.03
N SER A 143 -23.45 -56.52 5.94
CA SER A 143 -22.62 -56.20 7.11
C SER A 143 -22.46 -54.69 7.25
N ASP A 144 -22.04 -53.99 6.20
CA ASP A 144 -21.58 -52.59 6.27
C ASP A 144 -22.44 -51.63 5.42
N TYR A 145 -23.21 -52.13 4.45
CA TYR A 145 -24.23 -51.33 3.74
C TYR A 145 -25.48 -52.12 3.30
N GLU A 146 -26.58 -51.42 3.01
CA GLU A 146 -27.82 -52.02 2.49
C GLU A 146 -27.83 -52.14 0.94
N TYR A 147 -28.11 -53.32 0.40
CA TYR A 147 -28.27 -53.53 -1.05
C TYR A 147 -29.43 -52.69 -1.62
N SER A 148 -29.17 -51.95 -2.71
CA SER A 148 -30.14 -51.02 -3.29
C SER A 148 -30.14 -51.03 -4.83
N GLU A 149 -31.32 -51.17 -5.43
CA GLU A 149 -31.55 -51.10 -6.87
C GLU A 149 -32.88 -50.39 -7.20
N GLY A 150 -32.95 -49.69 -8.34
CA GLY A 150 -34.18 -48.99 -8.73
C GLY A 150 -34.04 -48.13 -10.00
N THR A 151 -35.03 -47.27 -10.26
CA THR A 151 -35.06 -46.37 -11.42
C THR A 151 -35.27 -44.92 -10.99
N LEU A 152 -34.36 -44.03 -11.39
CA LEU A 152 -34.48 -42.58 -11.29
C LEU A 152 -35.30 -42.05 -12.48
N ILE A 153 -36.20 -41.11 -12.21
CA ILE A 153 -37.09 -40.51 -13.22
C ILE A 153 -36.88 -39.01 -13.24
N PHE A 154 -36.22 -38.48 -14.26
CA PHE A 154 -36.04 -37.05 -14.50
C PHE A 154 -37.16 -36.53 -15.39
N LYS A 155 -38.06 -35.72 -14.84
CA LYS A 155 -39.10 -35.01 -15.61
C LYS A 155 -38.49 -33.79 -16.32
N PRO A 156 -39.16 -33.23 -17.36
CA PRO A 156 -38.73 -32.01 -18.02
C PRO A 156 -38.42 -30.88 -17.02
N GLY A 157 -37.16 -30.41 -17.02
CA GLY A 157 -36.67 -29.35 -16.12
C GLY A 157 -36.13 -29.81 -14.76
N GLU A 158 -36.17 -31.10 -14.43
CA GLU A 158 -35.52 -31.62 -13.20
C GLU A 158 -34.03 -31.88 -13.43
N THR A 159 -33.16 -30.98 -12.98
CA THR A 159 -31.70 -31.06 -13.22
C THR A 159 -30.94 -32.02 -12.30
N GLN A 160 -31.57 -32.55 -11.25
CA GLN A 160 -30.92 -33.45 -10.28
C GLN A 160 -31.90 -34.45 -9.66
N LYS A 161 -31.40 -35.63 -9.30
CA LYS A 161 -32.07 -36.61 -8.45
C LYS A 161 -31.13 -37.16 -7.39
N GLU A 162 -31.69 -37.35 -6.20
CA GLU A 162 -31.00 -37.94 -5.05
C GLU A 162 -31.36 -39.43 -4.92
N LEU A 163 -30.36 -40.23 -4.58
CA LEU A 163 -30.44 -41.65 -4.25
C LEU A 163 -29.92 -41.84 -2.82
N LYS A 164 -30.65 -42.58 -1.98
CA LYS A 164 -30.23 -42.92 -0.62
C LYS A 164 -29.92 -44.40 -0.48
N ILE A 165 -28.83 -44.72 0.22
CA ILE A 165 -28.37 -46.08 0.50
C ILE A 165 -28.09 -46.15 2.00
N GLY A 166 -28.61 -47.16 2.70
CA GLY A 166 -28.34 -47.36 4.12
C GLY A 166 -26.89 -47.77 4.36
N ILE A 167 -26.28 -47.18 5.37
CA ILE A 167 -24.98 -47.60 5.93
C ILE A 167 -25.29 -48.25 7.27
N ILE A 168 -24.63 -49.36 7.57
CA ILE A 168 -24.78 -50.10 8.83
C ILE A 168 -23.64 -49.63 9.75
N ASP A 169 -23.92 -49.56 11.06
CA ASP A 169 -23.11 -48.90 12.10
C ASP A 169 -22.93 -49.87 13.29
N ASP A 170 -21.69 -50.18 13.66
CA ASP A 170 -21.37 -50.93 14.88
C ASP A 170 -20.39 -50.23 15.87
N ASP A 171 -19.60 -50.97 16.65
CA ASP A 171 -18.73 -50.47 17.73
C ASP A 171 -17.32 -51.14 17.66
N ILE A 172 -16.90 -51.63 16.48
CA ILE A 172 -15.68 -52.40 16.24
C ILE A 172 -14.82 -51.71 15.18
N PHE A 173 -13.60 -51.32 15.56
CA PHE A 173 -12.63 -50.73 14.62
C PHE A 173 -12.33 -51.65 13.41
N GLU A 174 -12.68 -51.21 12.19
CA GLU A 174 -12.39 -51.87 10.91
C GLU A 174 -11.43 -51.04 10.00
N GLU A 175 -11.06 -51.56 8.81
CA GLU A 175 -10.26 -50.81 7.82
C GLU A 175 -11.17 -50.07 6.82
N ASP A 176 -10.73 -48.95 6.22
CA ASP A 176 -11.50 -48.18 5.22
C ASP A 176 -12.06 -49.08 4.08
N GLU A 177 -13.39 -49.23 4.05
CA GLU A 177 -14.07 -50.10 3.09
C GLU A 177 -14.75 -49.33 1.94
N HIS A 178 -15.03 -49.98 0.81
CA HIS A 178 -15.73 -49.33 -0.30
C HIS A 178 -16.67 -50.26 -1.08
N PHE A 179 -17.73 -49.65 -1.62
CA PHE A 179 -18.65 -50.27 -2.58
C PHE A 179 -18.91 -49.33 -3.78
N PHE A 180 -19.55 -49.86 -4.81
CA PHE A 180 -19.82 -49.14 -6.06
C PHE A 180 -21.31 -49.00 -6.34
N VAL A 181 -21.70 -47.91 -7.00
CA VAL A 181 -23.07 -47.70 -7.49
C VAL A 181 -23.01 -47.37 -8.98
N ARG A 182 -23.73 -48.12 -9.82
CA ARG A 182 -23.70 -47.95 -11.28
C ARG A 182 -25.00 -47.42 -11.83
N LEU A 183 -24.93 -46.46 -12.76
CA LEU A 183 -26.04 -46.06 -13.62
C LEU A 183 -26.09 -46.95 -14.86
N LEU A 184 -27.29 -47.40 -15.22
CA LEU A 184 -27.55 -48.33 -16.31
C LEU A 184 -28.81 -47.90 -17.09
N ASN A 185 -28.93 -48.43 -18.32
CA ASN A 185 -30.21 -48.57 -19.01
C ASN A 185 -31.07 -47.29 -19.11
N LEU A 186 -30.48 -46.20 -19.63
CA LEU A 186 -31.20 -44.95 -19.94
C LEU A 186 -32.31 -45.19 -20.97
N ARG A 187 -33.55 -44.82 -20.62
CA ARG A 187 -34.73 -44.83 -21.49
C ARG A 187 -35.33 -43.43 -21.59
N VAL A 188 -35.89 -43.11 -22.75
CA VAL A 188 -36.57 -41.82 -23.02
C VAL A 188 -38.06 -42.08 -23.26
N GLY A 189 -38.94 -41.27 -22.69
CA GLY A 189 -40.38 -41.41 -22.87
C GLY A 189 -41.19 -40.14 -22.56
N ASP A 190 -42.51 -40.25 -22.69
CA ASP A 190 -43.47 -39.23 -22.24
C ASP A 190 -43.81 -39.35 -20.75
N ALA A 191 -44.71 -38.50 -20.25
CA ALA A 191 -45.11 -38.49 -18.83
C ALA A 191 -46.03 -39.67 -18.46
N GLU A 192 -46.63 -40.31 -19.46
CA GLU A 192 -47.55 -41.44 -19.36
C GLU A 192 -46.85 -42.81 -19.45
N GLY A 193 -45.55 -42.84 -19.74
CA GLY A 193 -44.72 -44.06 -19.74
C GLY A 193 -44.68 -44.80 -21.09
N MET A 194 -45.02 -44.13 -22.19
CA MET A 194 -44.77 -44.65 -23.53
C MET A 194 -43.32 -44.33 -23.93
N PHE A 195 -42.54 -45.39 -24.18
CA PHE A 195 -41.16 -45.27 -24.65
C PHE A 195 -41.13 -45.00 -26.17
N GLU A 196 -40.38 -43.99 -26.59
CA GLU A 196 -40.14 -43.75 -28.02
C GLU A 196 -39.23 -44.85 -28.60
N ALA A 197 -39.53 -45.33 -29.81
CA ALA A 197 -38.64 -46.24 -30.52
C ALA A 197 -37.42 -45.47 -31.06
N ASP A 198 -36.23 -46.01 -30.80
CA ASP A 198 -34.95 -45.34 -31.04
C ASP A 198 -34.78 -44.87 -32.50
N SER A 199 -34.78 -43.56 -32.70
CA SER A 199 -34.60 -42.92 -34.01
C SER A 199 -33.13 -42.55 -34.18
N ALA A 200 -32.38 -43.48 -34.78
CA ALA A 200 -30.93 -43.59 -34.76
C ALA A 200 -30.08 -42.46 -35.41
N GLU A 201 -30.64 -41.28 -35.65
CA GLU A 201 -29.90 -40.14 -36.22
C GLU A 201 -29.43 -39.13 -35.16
N HIS A 202 -30.14 -38.91 -34.04
CA HIS A 202 -29.73 -37.96 -32.99
C HIS A 202 -30.18 -38.42 -31.57
N PRO A 203 -29.26 -38.83 -30.66
CA PRO A 203 -29.63 -39.26 -29.32
C PRO A 203 -30.05 -38.09 -28.42
N LYS A 204 -31.33 -38.05 -28.06
CA LYS A 204 -31.96 -37.00 -27.23
C LYS A 204 -31.40 -36.88 -25.81
N GLY A 205 -30.81 -37.96 -25.29
CA GLY A 205 -30.06 -37.97 -24.05
C GLY A 205 -28.99 -39.05 -24.08
N ARG A 206 -27.88 -38.85 -23.37
CA ARG A 206 -26.83 -39.87 -23.21
C ARG A 206 -26.36 -39.97 -21.77
N LEU A 207 -26.01 -41.19 -21.37
CA LEU A 207 -25.20 -41.44 -20.18
C LEU A 207 -23.75 -41.01 -20.46
N VAL A 208 -23.20 -40.14 -19.61
CA VAL A 208 -21.82 -39.62 -19.72
C VAL A 208 -21.00 -40.09 -18.52
N ALA A 209 -19.70 -40.33 -18.71
CA ALA A 209 -18.82 -40.61 -17.57
C ALA A 209 -18.79 -39.39 -16.64
N PRO A 210 -18.88 -39.57 -15.30
CA PRO A 210 -18.83 -40.85 -14.57
C PRO A 210 -20.19 -41.58 -14.46
N LEU A 211 -20.17 -42.88 -14.79
CA LEU A 211 -21.33 -43.79 -14.69
C LEU A 211 -21.32 -44.69 -13.44
N VAL A 212 -20.24 -44.58 -12.66
CA VAL A 212 -20.01 -45.34 -11.44
C VAL A 212 -19.66 -44.32 -10.37
N ALA A 213 -20.40 -44.32 -9.27
CA ALA A 213 -19.98 -43.69 -8.03
C ALA A 213 -19.23 -44.72 -7.19
N THR A 214 -18.11 -44.32 -6.59
CA THR A 214 -17.45 -45.10 -5.54
C THR A 214 -17.84 -44.48 -4.20
N VAL A 215 -18.30 -45.30 -3.27
CA VAL A 215 -18.59 -44.89 -1.89
C VAL A 215 -17.57 -45.57 -1.00
N THR A 216 -16.85 -44.78 -0.21
CA THR A 216 -15.94 -45.26 0.83
C THR A 216 -16.63 -45.07 2.18
N ILE A 217 -16.77 -46.15 2.93
CA ILE A 217 -17.17 -46.16 4.33
C ILE A 217 -15.88 -45.97 5.12
N LEU A 218 -15.87 -44.95 5.97
CA LEU A 218 -14.76 -44.64 6.87
C LEU A 218 -15.20 -45.03 8.28
N ASP A 219 -14.43 -45.93 8.90
CA ASP A 219 -14.52 -46.22 10.32
C ASP A 219 -14.31 -44.94 11.15
N ASP A 220 -15.10 -44.75 12.20
CA ASP A 220 -14.95 -43.62 13.12
C ASP A 220 -14.54 -43.98 14.56
N ASP A 221 -14.26 -45.26 14.82
CA ASP A 221 -14.06 -45.86 16.13
C ASP A 221 -12.61 -45.88 16.63
N HIS A 222 -11.65 -45.55 15.77
CA HIS A 222 -10.29 -45.23 16.22
C HIS A 222 -10.28 -44.03 17.18
N ALA A 223 -9.41 -44.03 18.18
CA ALA A 223 -9.21 -42.88 19.05
C ALA A 223 -8.54 -41.65 18.36
N GLY A 224 -8.27 -41.74 17.06
CA GLY A 224 -7.71 -40.69 16.23
C GLY A 224 -6.18 -40.63 16.15
N ILE A 225 -5.70 -40.20 14.99
CA ILE A 225 -4.31 -39.89 14.67
C ILE A 225 -4.15 -38.36 14.65
N PHE A 226 -3.25 -37.82 15.45
CA PHE A 226 -3.08 -36.38 15.64
C PHE A 226 -1.90 -35.85 14.82
N THR A 227 -2.16 -34.92 13.92
CA THR A 227 -1.15 -34.33 13.01
C THR A 227 -1.37 -32.83 12.84
N PHE A 228 -0.31 -32.07 12.61
CA PHE A 228 -0.48 -30.71 12.06
C PHE A 228 -1.06 -30.81 10.65
N GLN A 229 -2.00 -29.91 10.32
CA GLN A 229 -2.59 -29.80 8.98
C GLN A 229 -1.51 -29.57 7.91
N ASP A 230 -0.58 -28.65 8.21
CA ASP A 230 0.56 -28.33 7.37
C ASP A 230 1.87 -28.80 8.02
N ARG A 231 2.82 -29.23 7.20
CA ARG A 231 4.21 -29.49 7.63
C ARG A 231 5.06 -28.21 7.66
N LEU A 232 4.74 -27.27 6.78
CA LEU A 232 5.47 -26.04 6.54
C LEU A 232 4.47 -24.90 6.36
N LEU A 233 4.56 -23.87 7.19
CA LEU A 233 3.64 -22.73 7.17
C LEU A 233 4.41 -21.44 6.91
N HIS A 234 4.14 -20.79 5.77
CA HIS A 234 4.71 -19.50 5.42
C HIS A 234 3.82 -18.39 5.97
N VAL A 235 4.39 -17.49 6.77
CA VAL A 235 3.64 -16.43 7.47
C VAL A 235 4.29 -15.07 7.26
N SER A 236 3.48 -14.05 7.04
CA SER A 236 3.99 -12.68 6.88
C SER A 236 4.31 -12.06 8.24
N GLU A 237 5.45 -11.37 8.37
CA GLU A 237 5.78 -10.60 9.60
C GLU A 237 4.73 -9.53 9.97
N CYS A 238 3.80 -9.22 9.04
CA CYS A 238 2.74 -8.24 9.21
C CYS A 238 1.39 -8.83 9.69
N GLN A 239 1.28 -10.14 9.88
CA GLN A 239 0.01 -10.84 10.15
C GLN A 239 -0.42 -10.81 11.63
N GLY A 240 0.51 -10.61 12.56
CA GLY A 240 0.25 -10.36 13.99
C GLY A 240 -0.13 -11.59 14.83
N THR A 241 -0.97 -12.48 14.31
CA THR A 241 -1.33 -13.75 14.96
C THR A 241 -1.54 -14.84 13.91
N VAL A 242 -1.03 -16.05 14.18
CA VAL A 242 -1.11 -17.20 13.28
C VAL A 242 -1.80 -18.36 14.00
N GLU A 243 -3.03 -18.64 13.60
CA GLU A 243 -3.77 -19.84 13.97
C GLU A 243 -3.07 -21.08 13.36
N VAL A 244 -2.93 -22.16 14.13
CA VAL A 244 -2.42 -23.44 13.62
C VAL A 244 -3.34 -24.55 14.05
N LYS A 245 -3.70 -25.37 13.07
CA LYS A 245 -4.68 -26.43 13.22
C LYS A 245 -3.98 -27.77 13.41
N VAL A 246 -4.34 -28.43 14.50
CA VAL A 246 -4.08 -29.85 14.71
C VAL A 246 -5.33 -30.60 14.30
N VAL A 247 -5.18 -31.53 13.38
CA VAL A 247 -6.25 -32.38 12.87
C VAL A 247 -6.14 -33.74 13.55
N ARG A 248 -7.27 -34.21 14.06
CA ARG A 248 -7.49 -35.59 14.50
C ARG A 248 -8.17 -36.32 13.34
N SER A 249 -7.45 -37.24 12.73
CA SER A 249 -7.86 -38.02 11.55
C SER A 249 -8.03 -39.50 11.90
N SER A 250 -8.66 -40.29 11.03
CA SER A 250 -8.86 -41.74 11.20
C SER A 250 -9.83 -42.17 12.31
N GLY A 251 -10.43 -41.24 13.07
CA GLY A 251 -11.45 -41.51 14.10
C GLY A 251 -11.48 -40.44 15.19
N ALA A 252 -12.59 -40.35 15.92
CA ALA A 252 -12.83 -39.30 16.92
C ALA A 252 -13.26 -39.83 18.30
N ARG A 253 -13.14 -41.14 18.52
CA ARG A 253 -13.65 -41.86 19.69
C ARG A 253 -12.85 -41.54 20.97
N GLY A 254 -13.53 -41.16 22.04
CA GLY A 254 -12.96 -40.84 23.35
C GLY A 254 -12.25 -39.47 23.44
N THR A 255 -11.90 -39.08 24.67
CA THR A 255 -11.18 -37.82 24.98
C THR A 255 -9.67 -38.03 25.02
N VAL A 256 -8.90 -37.15 24.36
CA VAL A 256 -7.43 -37.21 24.28
C VAL A 256 -6.82 -35.86 24.66
N LEU A 257 -5.74 -35.89 25.44
CA LEU A 257 -4.93 -34.72 25.82
C LEU A 257 -3.60 -34.72 25.04
N LEU A 258 -3.26 -33.59 24.43
CA LEU A 258 -2.13 -33.47 23.50
C LEU A 258 -1.21 -32.29 23.85
N PRO A 259 -0.02 -32.52 24.43
CA PRO A 259 0.90 -31.45 24.83
C PRO A 259 1.67 -30.86 23.63
N TYR A 260 1.83 -29.53 23.61
CA TYR A 260 2.57 -28.79 22.59
C TYR A 260 3.57 -27.79 23.19
N ARG A 261 4.65 -27.52 22.43
CA ARG A 261 5.60 -26.42 22.73
C ARG A 261 6.19 -25.79 21.47
N THR A 262 6.59 -24.53 21.59
CA THR A 262 7.45 -23.83 20.64
C THR A 262 8.93 -24.09 20.93
N VAL A 263 9.77 -24.13 19.90
CA VAL A 263 11.22 -24.33 20.00
C VAL A 263 11.95 -23.35 19.08
N GLU A 264 13.01 -22.71 19.59
CA GLU A 264 13.84 -21.79 18.80
C GLU A 264 14.50 -22.52 17.62
N GLY A 265 14.37 -21.94 16.42
CA GLY A 265 15.09 -22.35 15.23
C GLY A 265 16.14 -21.31 14.84
N THR A 266 15.98 -20.68 13.67
CA THR A 266 16.72 -19.44 13.33
C THR A 266 15.99 -18.20 13.86
N ALA A 267 14.66 -18.25 13.99
CA ALA A 267 13.90 -17.30 14.79
C ALA A 267 14.12 -17.54 16.29
N ARG A 268 14.23 -16.46 17.07
CA ARG A 268 14.32 -16.49 18.55
C ARG A 268 13.00 -16.10 19.22
N GLY A 269 12.70 -16.79 20.31
CA GLY A 269 11.53 -16.54 21.16
C GLY A 269 11.68 -15.31 22.05
N GLY A 270 11.00 -15.31 23.19
CA GLY A 270 11.08 -14.26 24.22
C GLY A 270 10.59 -12.88 23.76
N GLY A 271 9.75 -12.81 22.72
CA GLY A 271 9.26 -11.55 22.14
C GLY A 271 10.29 -10.84 21.24
N VAL A 272 11.27 -11.58 20.68
CA VAL A 272 12.27 -11.03 19.74
C VAL A 272 11.86 -11.20 18.28
N HIS A 273 11.27 -12.36 17.95
CA HIS A 273 10.65 -12.66 16.65
C HIS A 273 9.23 -13.22 16.85
N TYR A 274 9.05 -14.05 17.89
CA TYR A 274 7.77 -14.60 18.33
C TYR A 274 7.72 -14.67 19.88
N GLU A 275 6.53 -14.90 20.44
CA GLU A 275 6.35 -15.17 21.87
C GLU A 275 6.21 -16.68 22.11
N ASP A 276 6.95 -17.22 23.09
CA ASP A 276 6.97 -18.66 23.35
C ASP A 276 5.63 -19.16 23.91
N ALA A 277 5.15 -20.28 23.36
CA ALA A 277 3.90 -20.91 23.77
C ALA A 277 4.11 -22.39 24.15
N CYS A 278 3.45 -22.81 25.22
CA CYS A 278 3.38 -24.20 25.64
C CYS A 278 2.03 -24.46 26.34
N GLY A 279 1.48 -25.66 26.17
CA GLY A 279 0.21 -26.04 26.77
C GLY A 279 -0.22 -27.45 26.38
N GLU A 280 -1.47 -27.78 26.66
CA GLU A 280 -2.12 -29.03 26.30
C GLU A 280 -3.42 -28.70 25.55
N LEU A 281 -3.72 -29.46 24.49
CA LEU A 281 -4.99 -29.41 23.76
C LEU A 281 -5.87 -30.57 24.26
N GLU A 282 -7.13 -30.27 24.60
CA GLU A 282 -8.14 -31.27 24.97
C GLU A 282 -9.05 -31.51 23.75
N PHE A 283 -8.97 -32.70 23.16
CA PHE A 283 -9.93 -33.17 22.15
C PHE A 283 -10.94 -34.09 22.83
N ARG A 284 -12.23 -33.76 22.76
CA ARG A 284 -13.32 -34.60 23.30
C ARG A 284 -13.75 -35.66 22.29
N ASN A 285 -14.70 -36.50 22.70
CA ASN A 285 -15.42 -37.38 21.77
C ASN A 285 -16.01 -36.54 20.62
N ASP A 286 -15.89 -37.04 19.39
CA ASP A 286 -16.40 -36.43 18.15
C ASP A 286 -15.71 -35.11 17.73
N GLU A 287 -14.73 -34.61 18.49
CA GLU A 287 -13.92 -33.44 18.11
C GLU A 287 -12.76 -33.87 17.20
N THR A 288 -12.83 -33.46 15.92
CA THR A 288 -11.87 -33.79 14.84
C THR A 288 -10.85 -32.69 14.55
N ALA A 289 -11.10 -31.45 15.00
CA ALA A 289 -10.17 -30.34 14.89
C ALA A 289 -10.43 -29.33 16.02
N ASP A 290 -9.38 -28.94 16.74
CA ASP A 290 -9.46 -27.80 17.66
C ASP A 290 -9.29 -26.48 16.89
N GLY A 291 -10.11 -25.49 17.23
CA GLY A 291 -10.08 -24.12 16.69
C GLY A 291 -9.41 -23.10 17.62
N GLY A 292 -8.65 -23.57 18.62
CA GLY A 292 -8.30 -22.83 19.83
C GLY A 292 -6.90 -22.22 19.94
N MET A 293 -6.12 -22.06 18.86
CA MET A 293 -4.78 -21.44 18.98
C MET A 293 -4.79 -19.91 18.79
N GLU A 294 -5.23 -19.18 19.83
CA GLU A 294 -5.19 -17.70 19.86
C GLU A 294 -3.79 -17.15 20.19
N ARG A 295 -3.33 -16.19 19.36
CA ARG A 295 -2.02 -15.50 19.40
C ARG A 295 -0.87 -16.47 19.03
N TRP A 296 0.26 -16.04 18.44
CA TRP A 296 1.11 -14.88 18.73
C TRP A 296 1.96 -14.50 17.51
N LEU A 297 2.38 -13.23 17.38
CA LEU A 297 3.49 -12.73 16.55
C LEU A 297 3.59 -11.17 16.58
N GLU A 298 4.09 -10.57 17.66
CA GLU A 298 4.57 -9.17 17.60
C GLU A 298 6.07 -9.07 17.32
N ARG A 299 6.37 -8.58 16.10
CA ARG A 299 7.63 -8.00 15.60
C ARG A 299 8.86 -8.91 15.36
N ARG A 300 9.34 -8.74 14.13
CA ARG A 300 10.74 -8.69 13.61
C ARG A 300 11.43 -9.98 13.14
N VAL A 301 11.92 -9.85 11.89
CA VAL A 301 13.04 -10.55 11.22
C VAL A 301 12.75 -11.98 10.75
N ASP A 302 13.25 -12.28 9.55
CA ASP A 302 13.17 -13.59 8.90
C ASP A 302 13.68 -14.70 9.81
N GLY A 303 12.95 -15.80 9.87
CA GLY A 303 13.36 -16.94 10.66
C GLY A 303 12.44 -18.14 10.52
N GLN A 304 13.04 -19.28 10.83
CA GLN A 304 12.46 -20.61 10.86
C GLN A 304 12.22 -20.93 12.33
N MET A 305 10.99 -21.29 12.68
CA MET A 305 10.56 -21.63 14.03
C MET A 305 9.95 -23.04 14.03
N ASP A 306 10.32 -23.86 14.99
CA ASP A 306 9.84 -25.23 15.09
C ASP A 306 8.78 -25.37 16.17
N ARG A 307 7.58 -25.85 15.80
CA ARG A 307 6.56 -26.33 16.74
C ARG A 307 6.69 -27.84 16.90
N TRP A 308 6.67 -28.30 18.15
CA TRP A 308 6.80 -29.71 18.53
C TRP A 308 5.60 -30.15 19.36
N MET A 309 4.98 -31.26 19.00
CA MET A 309 4.23 -32.08 19.95
C MET A 309 5.21 -33.00 20.68
N ASP A 310 5.06 -33.19 21.99
CA ASP A 310 5.92 -34.11 22.75
C ASP A 310 5.17 -35.41 23.04
N GLY A 311 5.72 -36.53 22.57
CA GLY A 311 5.09 -37.86 22.67
C GLY A 311 5.36 -38.52 24.03
N GLN A 312 4.82 -37.97 25.11
CA GLN A 312 4.88 -38.59 26.43
C GLN A 312 3.49 -38.81 27.03
N MET A 313 2.85 -39.92 26.63
CA MET A 313 1.63 -40.39 27.27
C MET A 313 1.94 -40.97 28.65
N ASP A 314 1.59 -40.25 29.70
CA ASP A 314 1.47 -40.86 31.03
C ASP A 314 0.17 -41.68 31.07
N GLY A 315 0.30 -42.97 31.37
CA GLY A 315 -0.77 -43.96 31.16
C GLY A 315 -1.85 -43.93 32.22
N GLN A 316 -2.71 -42.88 32.22
CA GLN A 316 -3.80 -42.75 33.18
C GLN A 316 -5.15 -42.45 32.52
N THR A 317 -5.66 -43.43 31.76
CA THR A 317 -7.09 -43.50 31.37
C THR A 317 -7.97 -43.89 32.57
N ASP A 318 -8.04 -43.04 33.59
CA ASP A 318 -9.01 -43.16 34.69
C ASP A 318 -10.41 -42.78 34.18
N GLY A 319 -11.08 -43.70 33.48
CA GLY A 319 -12.37 -43.42 32.83
C GLY A 319 -13.30 -44.62 32.57
N TRP A 320 -12.80 -45.85 32.52
CA TRP A 320 -13.64 -47.03 32.30
C TRP A 320 -14.17 -47.59 33.62
N ARG A 321 -15.34 -47.11 34.03
CA ARG A 321 -16.11 -47.63 35.16
C ARG A 321 -17.46 -48.20 34.70
N ASP A 322 -17.49 -49.49 34.39
CA ASP A 322 -18.65 -50.32 34.71
C ASP A 322 -18.25 -51.78 34.98
N GLY A 323 -19.12 -52.54 35.66
CA GLY A 323 -19.16 -54.01 35.65
C GLY A 323 -17.90 -54.74 36.12
N GLY A 324 -17.69 -54.84 37.44
CA GLY A 324 -16.55 -55.58 37.98
C GLY A 324 -16.56 -57.09 37.70
N MET A 325 -15.40 -57.63 37.34
CA MET A 325 -15.05 -59.05 37.44
C MET A 325 -13.60 -59.15 37.95
N GLU A 326 -13.35 -59.97 38.96
CA GLU A 326 -11.99 -60.18 39.49
C GLU A 326 -11.11 -60.88 38.44
N ALA A 327 -9.80 -60.57 38.44
CA ALA A 327 -8.85 -61.17 37.51
C ALA A 327 -8.66 -62.68 37.80
N ASP A 328 -9.17 -63.53 36.92
CA ASP A 328 -8.88 -64.97 36.88
C ASP A 328 -8.22 -65.35 35.54
N GLY A 329 -7.38 -66.39 35.57
CA GLY A 329 -6.23 -66.53 34.68
C GLY A 329 -6.44 -67.13 33.28
N ASP A 330 -5.39 -67.02 32.46
CA ASP A 330 -5.07 -67.76 31.23
C ASP A 330 -6.21 -68.56 30.57
N ARG A 331 -7.10 -67.87 29.86
CA ARG A 331 -7.78 -68.46 28.69
C ARG A 331 -6.91 -68.25 27.46
N LYS A 332 -6.69 -69.33 26.69
CA LYS A 332 -6.28 -69.20 25.30
C LYS A 332 -7.43 -68.62 24.51
N LEU A 333 -7.22 -67.42 23.98
CA LEU A 333 -8.13 -66.73 23.07
C LEU A 333 -8.28 -67.53 21.75
N SER A 334 -9.43 -67.41 21.10
CA SER A 334 -9.63 -67.82 19.70
C SER A 334 -8.65 -67.07 18.80
N ALA A 335 -8.37 -67.60 17.60
CA ALA A 335 -7.61 -66.86 16.60
C ALA A 335 -8.30 -65.51 16.27
N GLU A 336 -9.64 -65.54 16.16
CA GLU A 336 -10.49 -64.36 15.95
C GLU A 336 -10.43 -63.38 17.13
N GLU A 337 -10.41 -63.87 18.38
CA GLU A 337 -10.30 -63.02 19.58
C GLU A 337 -8.90 -62.41 19.74
N GLU A 338 -7.85 -63.13 19.32
CA GLU A 338 -6.47 -62.62 19.32
C GLU A 338 -6.22 -61.62 18.18
N GLU A 339 -6.91 -61.79 17.05
CA GLU A 339 -6.95 -60.86 15.93
C GLU A 339 -7.72 -59.58 16.31
N ALA A 340 -8.95 -59.71 16.81
CA ALA A 340 -9.75 -58.60 17.34
C ALA A 340 -9.02 -57.81 18.46
N ARG A 341 -8.25 -58.49 19.33
CA ARG A 341 -7.44 -57.80 20.34
C ARG A 341 -6.27 -57.01 19.73
N ARG A 342 -5.65 -57.48 18.64
CA ARG A 342 -4.60 -56.71 17.94
C ARG A 342 -5.20 -55.50 17.24
N ILE A 343 -6.37 -55.67 16.63
CA ILE A 343 -7.17 -54.60 16.00
C ILE A 343 -7.53 -53.53 17.04
N ALA A 344 -8.08 -53.92 18.20
CA ALA A 344 -8.38 -53.00 19.31
C ALA A 344 -7.13 -52.32 19.94
N GLU A 345 -5.94 -52.92 19.85
CA GLU A 345 -4.70 -52.22 20.26
C GLU A 345 -4.20 -51.21 19.22
N MET A 346 -4.60 -51.34 17.94
CA MET A 346 -4.29 -50.37 16.89
C MET A 346 -5.15 -49.11 17.00
N GLY A 347 -6.40 -49.21 17.46
CA GLY A 347 -7.31 -48.06 17.69
C GLY A 347 -6.93 -47.08 18.82
N LYS A 348 -5.75 -47.21 19.46
CA LYS A 348 -5.25 -46.26 20.46
C LYS A 348 -4.84 -44.93 19.79
N PRO A 349 -4.81 -43.79 20.50
CA PRO A 349 -4.41 -42.53 19.89
C PRO A 349 -2.93 -42.52 19.49
N VAL A 350 -2.60 -42.03 18.29
CA VAL A 350 -1.22 -42.02 17.73
C VAL A 350 -0.86 -40.64 17.16
N LEU A 351 0.43 -40.28 17.15
CA LEU A 351 0.93 -39.10 16.43
C LEU A 351 1.13 -39.44 14.94
N GLY A 352 0.57 -38.61 14.05
CA GLY A 352 0.73 -38.73 12.60
C GLY A 352 2.09 -38.25 12.09
N GLU A 353 2.27 -38.27 10.77
CA GLU A 353 3.55 -37.95 10.11
C GLU A 353 4.08 -36.54 10.44
N ASN A 354 3.19 -35.54 10.55
CA ASN A 354 3.56 -34.16 10.88
C ASN A 354 3.35 -33.88 12.38
N CYS A 355 4.13 -34.53 13.24
CA CYS A 355 4.23 -34.20 14.67
C CYS A 355 5.05 -32.93 14.96
N LYS A 356 5.66 -32.35 13.91
CA LYS A 356 6.47 -31.13 13.93
C LYS A 356 6.02 -30.20 12.80
N LEU A 357 5.71 -28.95 13.13
CA LEU A 357 5.39 -27.90 12.15
C LEU A 357 6.54 -26.90 12.09
N GLU A 358 7.03 -26.64 10.88
CA GLU A 358 8.02 -25.62 10.60
C GLU A 358 7.33 -24.33 10.13
N VAL A 359 7.58 -23.20 10.79
CA VAL A 359 7.01 -21.89 10.44
C VAL A 359 8.11 -21.03 9.84
N ILE A 360 7.94 -20.61 8.59
CA ILE A 360 8.83 -19.67 7.91
C ILE A 360 8.19 -18.28 7.97
N ILE A 361 8.85 -17.36 8.66
CA ILE A 361 8.47 -15.95 8.67
C ILE A 361 9.09 -15.28 7.43
N GLU A 362 8.25 -14.73 6.55
CA GLU A 362 8.67 -14.07 5.31
C GLU A 362 8.48 -12.54 5.36
N GLU A 363 9.46 -11.79 4.87
CA GLU A 363 9.27 -10.41 4.40
C GLU A 363 8.24 -10.34 3.27
N SER A 364 7.17 -9.57 3.46
CA SER A 364 6.09 -9.41 2.47
C SER A 364 6.61 -8.94 1.09
N TYR A 365 6.41 -9.77 0.07
CA TYR A 365 6.87 -9.50 -1.30
C TYR A 365 6.20 -8.28 -1.93
N ASP A 366 4.91 -8.04 -1.64
CA ASP A 366 4.19 -6.84 -2.06
C ASP A 366 4.73 -5.58 -1.40
N PHE A 367 5.09 -5.66 -0.11
CA PHE A 367 5.74 -4.57 0.60
C PHE A 367 7.09 -4.22 -0.02
N LYS A 368 7.93 -5.23 -0.31
CA LYS A 368 9.23 -5.05 -0.98
C LYS A 368 9.11 -4.44 -2.37
N ASN A 369 8.21 -4.97 -3.21
CA ASN A 369 7.90 -4.42 -4.53
C ASN A 369 7.38 -2.98 -4.45
N THR A 370 6.61 -2.66 -3.41
CA THR A 370 6.06 -1.32 -3.21
C THR A 370 7.11 -0.33 -2.72
N VAL A 371 7.99 -0.73 -1.79
CA VAL A 371 9.15 0.05 -1.35
C VAL A 371 10.13 0.31 -2.52
N ASP A 372 10.43 -0.70 -3.33
CA ASP A 372 11.29 -0.52 -4.52
C ASP A 372 10.63 0.34 -5.61
N LYS A 373 9.29 0.27 -5.77
CA LYS A 373 8.53 1.22 -6.62
C LYS A 373 8.54 2.64 -6.06
N LEU A 374 8.47 2.80 -4.74
CA LEU A 374 8.57 4.09 -4.03
C LEU A 374 9.92 4.73 -4.32
N ILE A 375 11.00 4.06 -3.98
CA ILE A 375 12.38 4.57 -4.06
C ILE A 375 12.78 4.93 -5.50
N LYS A 376 12.32 4.15 -6.49
CA LYS A 376 12.54 4.49 -7.91
C LYS A 376 11.72 5.69 -8.41
N LYS A 377 10.69 6.12 -7.67
CA LYS A 377 9.78 7.23 -8.05
C LYS A 377 9.91 8.49 -7.18
N THR A 378 10.49 8.42 -5.96
CA THR A 378 10.77 9.58 -5.11
C THR A 378 12.01 10.37 -5.57
N ASN A 379 11.95 10.89 -6.80
CA ASN A 379 12.87 11.90 -7.28
C ASN A 379 12.19 13.28 -7.21
N LEU A 380 12.64 14.13 -6.28
CA LEU A 380 12.13 15.49 -6.11
C LEU A 380 12.21 16.34 -7.40
N ALA A 381 13.15 16.04 -8.31
CA ALA A 381 13.25 16.71 -9.60
C ALA A 381 12.10 16.37 -10.56
N MET A 382 11.51 15.17 -10.46
CA MET A 382 10.34 14.76 -11.23
C MET A 382 9.09 15.50 -10.71
N VAL A 383 8.96 15.68 -9.39
CA VAL A 383 7.86 16.42 -8.75
C VAL A 383 7.84 17.92 -9.09
N ILE A 384 9.00 18.49 -9.47
CA ILE A 384 9.17 19.90 -9.83
C ILE A 384 8.99 20.13 -11.35
N GLY A 385 9.22 19.08 -12.15
CA GLY A 385 9.10 19.14 -13.60
C GLY A 385 7.65 19.27 -14.07
N THR A 386 7.48 19.72 -15.30
CA THR A 386 6.21 19.63 -16.03
C THR A 386 6.44 18.82 -17.30
N HIS A 387 5.52 17.89 -17.58
CA HIS A 387 5.68 16.88 -18.62
C HIS A 387 5.04 17.31 -19.94
N SER A 388 4.03 18.19 -19.89
CA SER A 388 3.32 18.63 -21.09
C SER A 388 2.82 20.07 -21.04
N TRP A 389 2.64 20.69 -22.21
CA TRP A 389 1.93 21.98 -22.32
C TRP A 389 0.50 21.91 -21.79
N ARG A 390 -0.23 20.80 -22.00
CA ARG A 390 -1.58 20.62 -21.46
C ARG A 390 -1.60 20.80 -19.95
N GLU A 391 -0.64 20.19 -19.25
CA GLU A 391 -0.47 20.29 -17.81
C GLU A 391 -0.10 21.71 -17.37
N GLN A 392 0.89 22.35 -18.03
CA GLN A 392 1.31 23.72 -17.73
C GLN A 392 0.18 24.74 -17.91
N PHE A 393 -0.58 24.67 -19.01
CA PHE A 393 -1.71 25.57 -19.24
C PHE A 393 -2.87 25.31 -18.28
N LEU A 394 -3.14 24.04 -17.93
CA LEU A 394 -4.15 23.69 -16.92
C LEU A 394 -3.75 24.22 -15.54
N GLU A 395 -2.47 24.12 -15.16
CA GLU A 395 -1.93 24.67 -13.90
C GLU A 395 -1.89 26.21 -13.88
N ALA A 396 -1.67 26.84 -15.03
CA ALA A 396 -1.73 28.30 -15.15
C ALA A 396 -3.13 28.86 -14.81
N ILE A 397 -4.19 28.18 -15.27
CA ILE A 397 -5.60 28.61 -15.14
C ILE A 397 -6.35 28.04 -13.93
N THR A 398 -5.76 27.07 -13.21
CA THR A 398 -6.37 26.53 -11.99
C THR A 398 -5.92 27.29 -10.74
N VAL A 399 -6.82 27.33 -9.75
CA VAL A 399 -6.57 27.86 -8.40
C VAL A 399 -6.47 26.67 -7.47
N SER A 400 -5.47 26.68 -6.59
CA SER A 400 -5.32 25.69 -5.52
C SER A 400 -5.15 26.42 -4.20
N ALA A 401 -5.77 25.90 -3.14
CA ALA A 401 -5.76 26.55 -1.83
C ALA A 401 -4.34 26.75 -1.30
N GLY A 402 -4.09 27.94 -0.74
CA GLY A 402 -2.88 28.23 0.02
C GLY A 402 -2.82 27.45 1.34
N GLU A 403 -1.62 27.39 1.94
CA GLU A 403 -1.47 26.87 3.30
C GLU A 403 -1.85 27.96 4.31
N GLU A 404 -2.96 27.74 5.02
CA GLU A 404 -3.09 28.17 6.41
C GLU A 404 -3.25 26.92 7.30
N GLU A 405 -2.94 27.08 8.59
CA GLU A 405 -2.38 26.06 9.49
C GLU A 405 -3.14 24.72 9.55
N GLU A 406 -2.38 23.64 9.80
CA GLU A 406 -2.89 22.27 9.98
C GLU A 406 -3.83 22.22 11.20
N GLU A 407 -5.14 22.20 10.93
CA GLU A 407 -6.10 21.68 11.91
C GLU A 407 -6.16 20.16 11.80
N GLU A 408 -6.24 19.52 12.98
CA GLU A 408 -5.92 18.12 13.25
C GLU A 408 -6.94 17.09 12.71
N ASP A 409 -7.80 17.50 11.77
CA ASP A 409 -8.94 16.71 11.30
C ASP A 409 -8.73 16.26 9.84
N GLY A 410 -8.65 14.95 9.65
CA GLY A 410 -8.23 14.31 8.40
C GLY A 410 -9.30 14.30 7.31
N ARG A 411 -9.87 15.46 6.94
CA ARG A 411 -10.92 15.57 5.92
C ARG A 411 -10.73 16.74 4.96
N GLU A 412 -10.74 16.35 3.68
CA GLU A 412 -11.06 17.13 2.48
C GLU A 412 -10.14 18.30 2.08
N GLU A 413 -9.96 18.46 0.77
CA GLU A 413 -9.28 19.60 0.16
C GLU A 413 -10.05 20.88 0.49
N ARG A 414 -9.54 21.69 1.44
CA ARG A 414 -10.11 23.02 1.73
C ARG A 414 -10.17 23.82 0.44
N LEU A 415 -11.35 24.39 0.14
CA LEU A 415 -11.57 25.24 -1.03
C LEU A 415 -10.65 26.48 -0.98
N PRO A 416 -10.19 27.02 -2.13
CA PRO A 416 -9.25 28.13 -2.13
C PRO A 416 -9.82 29.38 -1.45
N SER A 417 -8.95 30.12 -0.75
CA SER A 417 -9.34 31.35 -0.06
C SER A 417 -9.74 32.44 -1.06
N CYS A 418 -10.61 33.37 -0.66
CA CYS A 418 -10.90 34.58 -1.44
C CYS A 418 -9.61 35.34 -1.82
N PHE A 419 -8.58 35.29 -0.96
CA PHE A 419 -7.27 35.87 -1.25
C PHE A 419 -6.54 35.11 -2.38
N ASP A 420 -6.60 33.78 -2.41
CA ASP A 420 -5.99 32.96 -3.47
C ASP A 420 -6.61 33.27 -4.83
N TYR A 421 -7.94 33.43 -4.89
CA TYR A 421 -8.65 33.83 -6.11
C TYR A 421 -8.26 35.24 -6.59
N VAL A 422 -8.09 36.20 -5.69
CA VAL A 422 -7.62 37.56 -6.03
C VAL A 422 -6.18 37.53 -6.55
N MET A 423 -5.28 36.82 -5.87
CA MET A 423 -3.89 36.68 -6.29
C MET A 423 -3.76 35.92 -7.61
N HIS A 424 -4.58 34.88 -7.83
CA HIS A 424 -4.67 34.22 -9.13
C HIS A 424 -5.15 35.18 -10.21
N PHE A 425 -6.24 35.93 -10.01
CA PHE A 425 -6.74 36.89 -11.00
C PHE A 425 -5.70 37.95 -11.40
N LEU A 426 -4.94 38.48 -10.44
CA LEU A 426 -3.86 39.45 -10.70
C LEU A 426 -2.65 38.83 -11.43
N THR A 427 -2.44 37.52 -11.34
CA THR A 427 -1.24 36.84 -11.85
C THR A 427 -1.51 35.93 -13.05
N VAL A 428 -2.77 35.60 -13.38
CA VAL A 428 -3.14 34.66 -14.45
C VAL A 428 -2.58 35.05 -15.81
N PHE A 429 -2.55 36.35 -16.13
CA PHE A 429 -1.90 36.86 -17.35
C PHE A 429 -0.42 36.42 -17.43
N TRP A 430 0.32 36.58 -16.34
CA TRP A 430 1.72 36.17 -16.23
C TRP A 430 1.86 34.65 -16.23
N LYS A 431 1.00 33.92 -15.49
CA LYS A 431 1.01 32.45 -15.45
C LYS A 431 0.81 31.85 -16.86
N VAL A 432 -0.15 32.37 -17.63
CA VAL A 432 -0.41 31.95 -19.02
C VAL A 432 0.73 32.36 -19.96
N LEU A 433 1.31 33.55 -19.80
CA LEU A 433 2.48 33.98 -20.59
C LEU A 433 3.69 33.07 -20.37
N PHE A 434 3.97 32.68 -19.12
CA PHE A 434 5.07 31.76 -18.79
C PHE A 434 4.76 30.29 -19.12
N ALA A 435 3.49 29.88 -19.21
CA ALA A 435 3.10 28.55 -19.70
C ALA A 435 3.40 28.33 -21.21
N CYS A 436 3.71 29.40 -21.96
CA CYS A 436 4.23 29.29 -23.33
C CYS A 436 5.70 28.82 -23.40
N VAL A 437 6.43 28.77 -22.28
CA VAL A 437 7.78 28.21 -22.22
C VAL A 437 7.70 26.68 -22.39
N PRO A 438 8.55 26.03 -23.21
CA PRO A 438 8.47 24.59 -23.42
C PRO A 438 8.69 23.78 -22.12
N PRO A 439 8.10 22.57 -21.99
CA PRO A 439 8.21 21.75 -20.78
C PRO A 439 9.65 21.36 -20.45
N THR A 440 9.91 21.09 -19.17
CA THR A 440 11.28 20.80 -18.68
C THR A 440 11.85 19.49 -19.22
N GLU A 441 11.02 18.56 -19.67
CA GLU A 441 11.49 17.33 -20.34
C GLU A 441 11.99 17.56 -21.76
N TYR A 442 11.53 18.62 -22.44
CA TYR A 442 11.85 18.84 -23.84
C TYR A 442 13.33 19.20 -24.00
N CYS A 443 14.04 18.39 -24.78
CA CYS A 443 15.48 18.49 -25.00
C CYS A 443 16.29 18.51 -23.68
N ASN A 444 15.91 17.70 -22.68
CA ASN A 444 16.55 17.64 -21.36
C ASN A 444 16.63 19.04 -20.68
N GLY A 445 15.59 19.85 -20.83
CA GLY A 445 15.47 21.19 -20.23
C GLY A 445 16.15 22.32 -21.01
N TRP A 446 16.99 22.04 -22.01
CA TRP A 446 17.69 23.08 -22.78
C TRP A 446 16.73 24.00 -23.55
N ALA A 447 15.60 23.47 -24.04
CA ALA A 447 14.58 24.27 -24.70
C ALA A 447 13.93 25.27 -23.72
N CYS A 448 13.61 24.81 -22.51
CA CYS A 448 13.06 25.64 -21.44
C CYS A 448 14.06 26.73 -21.02
N PHE A 449 15.33 26.37 -20.83
CA PHE A 449 16.41 27.30 -20.48
C PHE A 449 16.61 28.41 -21.53
N GLY A 450 16.69 28.06 -22.82
CA GLY A 450 16.89 29.05 -23.89
C GLY A 450 15.70 29.99 -24.06
N VAL A 451 14.48 29.46 -24.08
CA VAL A 451 13.26 30.27 -24.26
C VAL A 451 12.98 31.14 -23.04
N SER A 452 13.19 30.64 -21.82
CA SER A 452 13.00 31.44 -20.60
C SER A 452 13.99 32.60 -20.50
N ILE A 453 15.27 32.42 -20.85
CA ILE A 453 16.25 33.53 -20.90
C ILE A 453 15.82 34.60 -21.90
N LEU A 454 15.37 34.20 -23.11
CA LEU A 454 14.91 35.15 -24.12
C LEU A 454 13.66 35.91 -23.65
N LEU A 455 12.69 35.21 -23.07
CA LEU A 455 11.46 35.81 -22.56
C LEU A 455 11.75 36.78 -21.40
N ILE A 456 12.62 36.39 -20.45
CA ILE A 456 13.07 37.25 -19.34
C ILE A 456 13.80 38.49 -19.87
N GLY A 457 14.69 38.34 -20.87
CA GLY A 457 15.40 39.45 -21.51
C GLY A 457 14.45 40.46 -22.16
N VAL A 458 13.50 39.99 -22.97
CA VAL A 458 12.47 40.83 -23.60
C VAL A 458 11.60 41.51 -22.54
N LEU A 459 11.15 40.77 -21.53
CA LEU A 459 10.30 41.31 -20.46
C LEU A 459 11.03 42.35 -19.61
N THR A 460 12.31 42.14 -19.31
CA THR A 460 13.14 43.08 -18.54
C THR A 460 13.35 44.38 -19.31
N ALA A 461 13.56 44.32 -20.63
CA ALA A 461 13.62 45.51 -21.47
C ALA A 461 12.29 46.29 -21.45
N LEU A 462 11.16 45.61 -21.69
CA LEU A 462 9.83 46.24 -21.70
C LEU A 462 9.45 46.86 -20.34
N ILE A 463 9.74 46.18 -19.24
CA ILE A 463 9.48 46.71 -17.89
C ILE A 463 10.43 47.87 -17.57
N GLY A 464 11.69 47.81 -18.01
CA GLY A 464 12.65 48.89 -17.85
C GLY A 464 12.21 50.18 -18.55
N ASP A 465 11.82 50.08 -19.83
CA ASP A 465 11.32 51.21 -20.62
C ASP A 465 10.01 51.77 -20.03
N LEU A 466 9.08 50.90 -19.63
CA LEU A 466 7.82 51.31 -19.02
C LEU A 466 8.03 52.00 -17.66
N ALA A 467 8.98 51.51 -16.86
CA ALA A 467 9.37 52.15 -15.60
C ALA A 467 10.02 53.53 -15.86
N ALA A 468 10.90 53.67 -16.85
CA ALA A 468 11.50 54.95 -17.22
C ALA A 468 10.45 55.97 -17.72
N HIS A 469 9.51 55.54 -18.56
CA HIS A 469 8.39 56.37 -19.01
C HIS A 469 7.44 56.77 -17.86
N PHE A 470 7.17 55.86 -16.92
CA PHE A 470 6.41 56.17 -15.71
C PHE A 470 7.16 57.19 -14.82
N GLY A 471 8.47 57.02 -14.65
CA GLY A 471 9.31 58.00 -13.95
C GLY A 471 9.21 59.39 -14.58
N CYS A 472 9.33 59.47 -15.91
CA CYS A 472 9.17 60.72 -16.67
C CYS A 472 7.78 61.37 -16.52
N THR A 473 6.69 60.60 -16.49
CA THR A 473 5.33 61.17 -16.37
C THR A 473 4.99 61.64 -14.96
N VAL A 474 5.54 61.00 -13.93
CA VAL A 474 5.35 61.39 -12.52
C VAL A 474 6.37 62.46 -12.06
N GLY A 475 7.46 62.66 -12.80
CA GLY A 475 8.56 63.58 -12.42
C GLY A 475 9.57 62.95 -11.46
N LEU A 476 9.66 61.61 -11.44
CA LEU A 476 10.64 60.87 -10.66
C LEU A 476 11.99 60.82 -11.39
N LYS A 477 13.08 61.09 -10.67
CA LYS A 477 14.43 60.85 -11.19
C LYS A 477 14.69 59.35 -11.31
N ASP A 478 15.41 58.94 -12.36
CA ASP A 478 15.69 57.53 -12.66
C ASP A 478 16.34 56.78 -11.48
N SER A 479 17.24 57.44 -10.73
CA SER A 479 17.85 56.87 -9.52
C SER A 479 16.84 56.55 -8.42
N VAL A 480 15.83 57.41 -8.21
CA VAL A 480 14.75 57.20 -7.23
C VAL A 480 13.81 56.09 -7.72
N ASN A 481 13.45 56.13 -9.00
CA ASN A 481 12.61 55.11 -9.63
C ASN A 481 13.24 53.70 -9.52
N ALA A 482 14.54 53.58 -9.78
CA ALA A 482 15.30 52.35 -9.66
C ALA A 482 15.35 51.82 -8.20
N VAL A 483 15.63 52.70 -7.23
CA VAL A 483 15.71 52.33 -5.80
C VAL A 483 14.34 51.95 -5.21
N VAL A 484 13.25 52.57 -5.66
CA VAL A 484 11.91 52.33 -5.10
C VAL A 484 11.20 51.15 -5.77
N PHE A 485 11.19 51.07 -7.10
CA PHE A 485 10.38 50.09 -7.82
C PHE A 485 11.18 48.89 -8.32
N VAL A 486 12.34 49.12 -8.98
CA VAL A 486 13.13 48.04 -9.60
C VAL A 486 13.83 47.18 -8.54
N ALA A 487 14.46 47.80 -7.55
CA ALA A 487 15.10 47.08 -6.44
C ALA A 487 14.08 46.33 -5.56
N LEU A 488 12.89 46.88 -5.37
CA LEU A 488 11.81 46.22 -4.63
C LEU A 488 11.27 44.99 -5.37
N GLY A 489 10.97 45.13 -6.66
CA GLY A 489 10.43 44.03 -7.49
C GLY A 489 11.37 42.82 -7.60
N THR A 490 12.69 43.06 -7.58
CA THR A 490 13.71 41.99 -7.57
C THR A 490 13.94 41.39 -6.17
N SER A 491 13.83 42.18 -5.10
CA SER A 491 14.12 41.74 -3.73
C SER A 491 12.95 41.05 -3.02
N ILE A 492 11.69 41.35 -3.37
CA ILE A 492 10.50 40.72 -2.76
C ILE A 492 10.49 39.20 -2.95
N PRO A 493 10.64 38.64 -4.18
CA PRO A 493 10.62 37.18 -4.38
C PRO A 493 11.74 36.48 -3.62
N ASP A 494 12.93 37.07 -3.57
CA ASP A 494 14.06 36.54 -2.81
C ASP A 494 13.80 36.59 -1.30
N THR A 495 13.12 37.63 -0.79
CA THR A 495 12.71 37.71 0.62
C THR A 495 11.72 36.58 0.97
N PHE A 496 10.71 36.34 0.14
CA PHE A 496 9.74 35.26 0.37
C PHE A 496 10.36 33.86 0.26
N ALA A 497 11.20 33.61 -0.75
CA ALA A 497 11.92 32.34 -0.87
C ALA A 497 12.84 32.08 0.34
N SER A 498 13.56 33.12 0.80
CA SER A 498 14.44 33.04 1.97
C SER A 498 13.65 32.84 3.27
N LYS A 499 12.44 33.42 3.39
CA LYS A 499 11.50 33.16 4.50
C LYS A 499 11.00 31.71 4.49
N VAL A 500 10.55 31.20 3.33
CA VAL A 500 10.03 29.82 3.22
C VAL A 500 11.12 28.81 3.56
N ALA A 501 12.34 29.00 3.03
CA ALA A 501 13.51 28.19 3.40
C ALA A 501 13.75 28.24 4.92
N ALA A 502 13.81 29.42 5.53
CA ALA A 502 14.05 29.58 6.98
C ALA A 502 12.90 29.08 7.90
N LEU A 503 11.73 28.73 7.36
CA LEU A 503 10.63 28.11 8.11
C LEU A 503 10.57 26.58 7.95
N GLN A 504 11.13 26.04 6.86
CA GLN A 504 11.02 24.62 6.48
C GLN A 504 12.35 23.85 6.56
N ASP A 505 13.48 24.56 6.70
CA ASP A 505 14.83 24.00 6.88
C ASP A 505 15.27 24.15 8.35
N GLN A 506 15.88 23.11 8.92
CA GLN A 506 16.33 23.08 10.31
C GLN A 506 17.50 24.04 10.59
N CYS A 507 18.40 24.22 9.61
CA CYS A 507 19.60 25.06 9.75
C CYS A 507 19.46 26.43 9.07
N ALA A 508 18.45 26.61 8.22
CA ALA A 508 18.21 27.80 7.39
C ALA A 508 19.37 28.19 6.45
N ASP A 509 20.33 27.30 6.21
CA ASP A 509 21.50 27.53 5.35
C ASP A 509 21.08 27.86 3.91
N ALA A 510 20.00 27.23 3.42
CA ALA A 510 19.41 27.52 2.12
C ALA A 510 18.97 28.99 1.98
N SER A 511 18.59 29.65 3.08
CA SER A 511 18.23 31.07 3.14
C SER A 511 19.45 31.97 2.91
N ILE A 512 20.56 31.69 3.62
CA ILE A 512 21.82 32.44 3.51
C ILE A 512 22.42 32.28 2.11
N GLY A 513 22.42 31.05 1.58
CA GLY A 513 22.88 30.73 0.23
C GLY A 513 22.04 31.41 -0.86
N ASN A 514 20.72 31.59 -0.63
CA ASN A 514 19.85 32.28 -1.57
C ASN A 514 20.22 33.77 -1.71
N VAL A 515 20.33 34.49 -0.59
CA VAL A 515 20.68 35.92 -0.56
C VAL A 515 22.08 36.16 -1.10
N THR A 516 23.07 35.39 -0.61
CA THR A 516 24.49 35.55 -1.00
C THR A 516 24.67 35.26 -2.49
N GLY A 517 24.07 34.17 -3.00
CA GLY A 517 24.17 33.79 -4.40
C GLY A 517 23.50 34.79 -5.34
N SER A 518 22.32 35.30 -4.98
CA SER A 518 21.60 36.29 -5.80
C SER A 518 22.41 37.59 -5.94
N ASN A 519 22.89 38.13 -4.82
CA ASN A 519 23.69 39.36 -4.80
C ASN A 519 25.05 39.19 -5.49
N ALA A 520 25.73 38.06 -5.30
CA ALA A 520 27.00 37.79 -5.97
C ALA A 520 26.84 37.74 -7.50
N VAL A 521 25.81 37.07 -8.03
CA VAL A 521 25.55 37.04 -9.48
C VAL A 521 25.19 38.43 -10.01
N ASN A 522 24.33 39.18 -9.31
CA ASN A 522 23.96 40.54 -9.74
C ASN A 522 25.17 41.50 -9.81
N VAL A 523 26.08 41.42 -8.84
CA VAL A 523 27.29 42.27 -8.81
C VAL A 523 28.36 41.78 -9.78
N PHE A 524 28.77 40.52 -9.71
CA PHE A 524 29.90 40.03 -10.52
C PHE A 524 29.52 39.74 -11.98
N LEU A 525 28.35 39.14 -12.22
CA LEU A 525 27.91 38.78 -13.57
C LEU A 525 27.08 39.89 -14.22
N GLY A 526 26.22 40.56 -13.47
CA GLY A 526 25.45 41.72 -13.97
C GLY A 526 26.34 42.94 -14.24
N LEU A 527 26.81 43.60 -13.17
CA LEU A 527 27.64 44.81 -13.30
C LEU A 527 29.06 44.47 -13.81
N GLY A 528 29.72 43.47 -13.21
CA GLY A 528 31.12 43.15 -13.48
C GLY A 528 31.42 42.78 -14.94
N VAL A 529 30.61 41.92 -15.55
CA VAL A 529 30.78 41.56 -16.98
C VAL A 529 30.46 42.74 -17.90
N ALA A 530 29.36 43.46 -17.66
CA ALA A 530 28.98 44.62 -18.46
C ALA A 530 30.05 45.72 -18.45
N TRP A 531 30.58 46.05 -17.26
CA TRP A 531 31.67 47.02 -17.12
C TRP A 531 32.99 46.51 -17.71
N SER A 532 33.29 45.22 -17.59
CA SER A 532 34.49 44.63 -18.22
C SER A 532 34.42 44.71 -19.74
N VAL A 533 33.28 44.36 -20.35
CA VAL A 533 33.05 44.46 -21.80
C VAL A 533 33.14 45.92 -22.27
N ALA A 534 32.53 46.86 -21.54
CA ALA A 534 32.61 48.28 -21.84
C ALA A 534 34.06 48.82 -21.76
N ALA A 535 34.79 48.47 -20.69
CA ALA A 535 36.18 48.88 -20.51
C ALA A 535 37.09 48.33 -21.63
N ILE A 536 36.94 47.05 -21.99
CA ILE A 536 37.69 46.44 -23.10
C ILE A 536 37.36 47.13 -24.44
N TYR A 537 36.08 47.42 -24.69
CA TYR A 537 35.64 48.13 -25.90
C TYR A 537 36.27 49.53 -26.01
N TRP A 538 36.24 50.33 -24.95
CA TRP A 538 36.82 51.68 -24.96
C TRP A 538 38.35 51.68 -25.02
N ALA A 539 38.99 50.75 -24.31
CA ALA A 539 40.44 50.54 -24.40
C ALA A 539 40.88 50.16 -25.82
N ALA A 540 40.10 49.31 -26.52
CA ALA A 540 40.35 48.97 -27.94
C ALA A 540 40.16 50.17 -28.89
N GLN A 541 39.38 51.18 -28.50
CA GLN A 541 39.23 52.46 -29.20
C GLN A 541 40.26 53.53 -28.77
N GLY A 542 41.20 53.18 -27.88
CA GLY A 542 42.22 54.10 -27.35
C GLY A 542 41.66 55.21 -26.47
N ARG A 543 40.55 54.95 -25.76
CA ARG A 543 39.91 55.90 -24.82
C ARG A 543 39.76 55.29 -23.44
N ASP A 544 39.86 56.13 -22.42
CA ASP A 544 39.58 55.73 -21.05
C ASP A 544 38.07 55.59 -20.80
N PHE A 545 37.69 54.60 -19.99
CA PHE A 545 36.30 54.36 -19.60
C PHE A 545 36.02 54.98 -18.23
N GLU A 546 35.55 56.22 -18.21
CA GLU A 546 35.16 56.93 -17.00
C GLU A 546 33.72 56.60 -16.59
N VAL A 547 33.52 56.19 -15.33
CA VAL A 547 32.19 55.93 -14.74
C VAL A 547 31.93 56.96 -13.65
N GLN A 548 30.86 57.75 -13.79
CA GLN A 548 30.48 58.74 -12.79
C GLN A 548 29.86 58.03 -11.57
N THR A 549 30.36 58.35 -10.37
CA THR A 549 29.92 57.72 -9.11
C THR A 549 28.52 58.16 -8.66
N GLY A 550 28.03 59.32 -9.12
CA GLY A 550 26.69 59.81 -8.82
C GLY A 550 26.34 59.81 -7.32
N THR A 551 25.12 59.39 -6.99
CA THR A 551 24.60 59.26 -5.61
C THR A 551 25.03 57.97 -4.90
N LEU A 552 25.89 57.15 -5.53
CA LEU A 552 26.22 55.81 -5.05
C LEU A 552 26.99 55.84 -3.72
N ALA A 553 27.93 56.78 -3.56
CA ALA A 553 28.74 56.89 -2.35
C ALA A 553 27.88 57.19 -1.10
N PHE A 554 26.93 58.13 -1.23
CA PHE A 554 25.96 58.45 -0.19
C PHE A 554 25.08 57.24 0.14
N SER A 555 24.51 56.62 -0.90
CA SER A 555 23.59 55.47 -0.77
C SER A 555 24.27 54.26 -0.10
N VAL A 556 25.48 53.89 -0.53
CA VAL A 556 26.26 52.78 0.06
C VAL A 556 26.64 53.07 1.51
N THR A 557 27.03 54.31 1.83
CA THR A 557 27.37 54.70 3.20
C THR A 557 26.15 54.60 4.12
N LEU A 558 25.01 55.14 3.70
CA LEU A 558 23.76 55.08 4.46
C LEU A 558 23.28 53.64 4.67
N PHE A 559 23.32 52.83 3.60
CA PHE A 559 22.97 51.40 3.68
C PHE A 559 23.89 50.65 4.66
N THR A 560 25.19 50.93 4.64
CA THR A 560 26.16 50.31 5.55
C THR A 560 25.88 50.67 7.02
N ILE A 561 25.55 51.93 7.32
CA ILE A 561 25.17 52.37 8.67
C ILE A 561 23.91 51.61 9.14
N PHE A 562 22.87 51.52 8.30
CA PHE A 562 21.65 50.79 8.64
C PHE A 562 21.88 49.28 8.76
N ALA A 563 22.75 48.69 7.95
CA ALA A 563 23.16 47.30 8.09
C ALA A 563 23.83 47.02 9.45
N PHE A 564 24.72 47.89 9.92
CA PHE A 564 25.29 47.79 11.28
C PHE A 564 24.22 47.88 12.37
N VAL A 565 23.21 48.75 12.24
CA VAL A 565 22.07 48.82 13.17
C VAL A 565 21.28 47.50 13.14
N CYS A 566 20.93 46.99 11.96
CA CYS A 566 20.20 45.73 11.81
C CYS A 566 20.96 44.53 12.41
N ILE A 567 22.26 44.39 12.13
CA ILE A 567 23.12 43.34 12.70
C ILE A 567 23.19 43.46 14.22
N SER A 568 23.37 44.68 14.76
CA SER A 568 23.40 44.93 16.20
C SER A 568 22.09 44.54 16.89
N VAL A 569 20.95 44.82 16.25
CA VAL A 569 19.62 44.41 16.73
C VAL A 569 19.48 42.88 16.71
N LEU A 570 19.88 42.20 15.63
CA LEU A 570 19.82 40.73 15.56
C LEU A 570 20.73 40.07 16.63
N MET A 571 21.95 40.58 16.80
CA MET A 571 22.86 40.13 17.87
C MET A 571 22.32 40.39 19.27
N TYR A 572 21.54 41.46 19.49
CA TYR A 572 20.84 41.68 20.74
C TYR A 572 19.69 40.67 20.96
N ARG A 573 18.92 40.35 19.92
CA ARG A 573 17.84 39.36 19.95
C ARG A 573 18.32 37.92 20.21
N ARG A 574 19.57 37.61 19.85
CA ARG A 574 20.23 36.32 20.14
C ARG A 574 20.29 35.98 21.63
N ARG A 575 20.13 36.98 22.53
CA ARG A 575 20.17 36.76 23.98
C ARG A 575 19.08 35.77 24.45
N PRO A 576 19.39 34.83 25.36
CA PRO A 576 18.44 33.79 25.81
C PRO A 576 17.10 34.32 26.32
N HIS A 577 17.07 35.51 26.91
CA HIS A 577 15.84 36.14 27.43
C HIS A 577 14.84 36.59 26.36
N ILE A 578 15.24 36.69 25.08
CA ILE A 578 14.36 37.10 23.97
C ILE A 578 14.01 35.90 23.07
N GLY A 579 14.93 34.95 22.92
CA GLY A 579 14.63 33.64 22.33
C GLY A 579 14.33 33.66 20.83
N GLY A 580 15.14 34.33 20.01
CA GLY A 580 15.12 34.11 18.55
C GLY A 580 15.78 35.19 17.72
N GLU A 581 16.75 34.79 16.89
CA GLU A 581 17.35 35.63 15.83
C GLU A 581 16.34 35.84 14.69
N LEU A 582 15.78 34.73 14.19
CA LEU A 582 14.66 34.65 13.25
C LEU A 582 13.43 34.13 14.01
N GLY A 583 12.25 34.72 13.78
CA GLY A 583 11.03 34.32 14.50
C GLY A 583 10.97 34.85 15.95
N GLY A 584 10.73 33.96 16.93
CA GLY A 584 10.58 34.31 18.35
C GLY A 584 9.20 34.89 18.75
N PRO A 585 9.06 35.39 20.00
CA PRO A 585 7.77 35.84 20.54
C PRO A 585 7.12 36.97 19.73
N ARG A 586 5.78 37.01 19.68
CA ARG A 586 5.01 37.93 18.81
C ARG A 586 5.42 39.41 18.95
N THR A 587 5.61 39.90 20.18
CA THR A 587 5.96 41.30 20.46
C THR A 587 7.34 41.71 19.94
N PRO A 588 8.47 41.09 20.34
CA PRO A 588 9.79 41.43 19.78
C PRO A 588 9.90 41.17 18.28
N LYS A 589 9.21 40.15 17.74
CA LYS A 589 9.12 39.90 16.29
C LYS A 589 8.48 41.09 15.56
N LEU A 590 7.34 41.58 16.05
CA LEU A 590 6.63 42.70 15.41
C LEU A 590 7.40 44.02 15.52
N LEU A 591 7.98 44.31 16.70
CA LEU A 591 8.78 45.52 16.92
C LEU A 591 10.03 45.57 16.02
N THR A 592 10.70 44.44 15.83
CA THR A 592 11.93 44.37 15.02
C THR A 592 11.64 44.40 13.52
N ALA A 593 10.55 43.77 13.08
CA ALA A 593 10.03 43.94 11.72
C ALA A 593 9.65 45.41 11.42
N GLY A 594 8.95 46.07 12.35
CA GLY A 594 8.61 47.49 12.24
C GLY A 594 9.84 48.40 12.17
N LEU A 595 10.87 48.13 12.96
CA LEU A 595 12.15 48.85 12.91
C LEU A 595 12.85 48.69 11.55
N PHE A 596 12.93 47.48 11.01
CA PHE A 596 13.62 47.23 9.75
C PHE A 596 12.86 47.82 8.55
N LEU A 597 11.52 47.74 8.55
CA LEU A 597 10.69 48.47 7.58
C LEU A 597 10.88 49.99 7.69
N GLY A 598 10.96 50.52 8.92
CA GLY A 598 11.24 51.93 9.17
C GLY A 598 12.61 52.38 8.64
N LEU A 599 13.67 51.58 8.86
CA LEU A 599 15.01 51.85 8.32
C LEU A 599 15.04 51.81 6.78
N TRP A 600 14.30 50.89 6.15
CA TRP A 600 14.16 50.84 4.70
C TRP A 600 13.42 52.06 4.12
N LEU A 601 12.34 52.50 4.76
CA LEU A 601 11.63 53.74 4.38
C LEU A 601 12.50 54.98 4.58
N LEU A 602 13.29 55.05 5.65
CA LEU A 602 14.27 56.12 5.87
C LEU A 602 15.39 56.10 4.82
N TYR A 603 15.84 54.92 4.38
CA TYR A 603 16.82 54.79 3.31
C TYR A 603 16.30 55.37 2.00
N ILE A 604 15.07 54.99 1.60
CA ILE A 604 14.40 55.55 0.43
C ILE A 604 14.24 57.06 0.55
N LEU A 605 13.80 57.56 1.71
CA LEU A 605 13.60 58.99 1.94
C LEU A 605 14.91 59.78 1.78
N PHE A 606 15.98 59.37 2.44
CA PHE A 606 17.25 60.09 2.38
C PHE A 606 17.93 59.98 1.01
N ALA A 607 17.92 58.80 0.37
CA ALA A 607 18.43 58.63 -0.99
C ALA A 607 17.64 59.48 -2.00
N SER A 608 16.32 59.63 -1.80
CA SER A 608 15.49 60.53 -2.61
C SER A 608 15.84 62.00 -2.37
N LEU A 609 15.95 62.43 -1.10
CA LEU A 609 16.29 63.82 -0.76
C LEU A 609 17.67 64.25 -1.27
N GLU A 610 18.65 63.36 -1.26
CA GLU A 610 19.98 63.60 -1.84
C GLU A 610 19.93 63.57 -3.37
N ALA A 611 19.22 62.62 -4.00
CA ALA A 611 19.00 62.62 -5.45
C ALA A 611 18.29 63.89 -5.96
N TYR A 612 17.38 64.50 -5.18
CA TYR A 612 16.74 65.79 -5.49
C TYR A 612 17.54 67.02 -5.04
N CYS A 613 18.76 66.84 -4.53
CA CYS A 613 19.66 67.90 -4.06
C CYS A 613 19.11 68.72 -2.87
N HIS A 614 18.14 68.21 -2.11
CA HIS A 614 17.66 68.82 -0.86
C HIS A 614 18.64 68.61 0.30
N ILE A 615 19.39 67.51 0.25
CA ILE A 615 20.52 67.22 1.14
C ILE A 615 21.78 67.17 0.28
N LYS A 616 22.90 67.70 0.79
CA LYS A 616 24.21 67.49 0.17
C LYS A 616 24.71 66.10 0.53
N GLY A 617 25.00 65.27 -0.49
CA GLY A 617 25.85 64.09 -0.33
C GLY A 617 27.26 64.46 0.14
N PHE A 618 28.02 63.45 0.56
CA PHE A 618 29.40 63.57 1.04
C PHE A 618 30.40 63.32 -0.10
#